data_AF-A0A437AF83-F1
#
_entry.id   AF-A0A437AF83-F1
#
_cell.length_a   1.000
_cell.length_b   1.000
_cell.length_c   1.000
_cell.angle_alpha   90.00
_cell.angle_beta   90.00
_cell.angle_gamma   90.00
#
_symmetry.space_group_name_H-M   'P 1'
#
loop_
_entity.id
_entity.type
_entity.pdbx_description
1 polymer ?
#
loop_
_entity_poly.entity_id
_entity_poly.type
_entity_poly.pdbx_seq_one_letter_code
_entity_poly.pdbx_strand_id
1 'polypeptide(L)'
;MVLFGLLGQYSLSHLSQNVNRTPKPRREDPEIYDPLQENPGLIGINRIWLTWFALQIVGWGSVAFHGSLQWWSQAFDEVPMVWTAILHLSTGLVGRYDPFPLAGSSKNTESISKSMGWVANYLVPSLRRTGRGEAYTPIISTTFLVHAVTCSLLVTLFRGPSQFLVFHILFGSVELAGFFLTYTISQEASDPSHPRGIGYIKDCHSEAVYKSLLQRHQTSVKKLHKRGLWFYITAIAIWSTDLNFCSYISQIPFPYPSFTPHGLEWAYATFNPQGHAWWHLLVSIGFYHLGVLVTYDRMLAGYRTFWEGVERKEPGCLELLGEERVMGRAVGQKGDVPVVEWVYGWVPVVAMWRPHR
;
A
#
# COMPACT_ATOMS: atom_id res chain seq x y z
N MET A 1 -2.17 -12.77 7.20
CA MET A 1 -2.74 -11.51 6.67
C MET A 1 -2.84 -10.42 7.74
N VAL A 2 -3.51 -10.65 8.88
CA VAL A 2 -3.64 -9.66 9.98
C VAL A 2 -2.31 -9.01 10.37
N LEU A 3 -1.28 -9.83 10.62
CA LEU A 3 0.07 -9.34 10.94
C LEU A 3 0.65 -8.43 9.84
N PHE A 4 0.43 -8.73 8.56
CA PHE A 4 0.89 -7.89 7.46
C PHE A 4 0.12 -6.56 7.37
N GLY A 5 -1.18 -6.57 7.70
CA GLY A 5 -1.96 -5.34 7.84
C GLY A 5 -1.44 -4.46 8.98
N LEU A 6 -1.15 -5.05 10.14
CA LEU A 6 -0.53 -4.35 11.27
C LEU A 6 0.88 -3.83 10.92
N LEU A 7 1.70 -4.63 10.23
CA LEU A 7 3.01 -4.20 9.74
C LEU A 7 2.91 -3.05 8.73
N GLY A 8 1.86 -3.03 7.90
CA GLY A 8 1.57 -1.93 6.99
C GLY A 8 1.17 -0.64 7.71
N GLN A 9 0.36 -0.75 8.76
CA GLN A 9 0.03 0.40 9.61
C GLN A 9 1.25 0.88 10.41
N TYR A 10 2.06 -0.04 10.92
CA TYR A 10 3.33 0.26 11.58
C TYR A 10 4.30 0.96 10.63
N SER A 11 4.38 0.56 9.36
CA SER A 11 5.27 1.21 8.39
C SER A 11 4.87 2.67 8.13
N LEU A 12 3.57 3.02 8.26
CA LEU A 12 3.13 4.42 8.22
C LEU A 12 3.67 5.23 9.39
N SER A 13 3.77 4.65 10.59
CA SER A 13 4.40 5.33 11.74
C SER A 13 5.89 5.58 11.54
N HIS A 14 6.56 4.72 10.74
CA HIS A 14 7.97 4.86 10.38
C HIS A 14 8.26 6.01 9.40
N LEU A 15 7.23 6.54 8.72
CA LEU A 15 7.40 7.69 7.82
C LEU A 15 8.02 8.90 8.51
N SER A 16 7.75 9.10 9.81
CA SER A 16 8.32 10.21 10.58
C SER A 16 9.81 10.04 10.90
N GLN A 17 10.32 8.81 10.88
CA GLN A 17 11.67 8.50 11.35
C GLN A 17 12.73 8.94 10.35
N ASN A 18 13.76 9.63 10.85
CA ASN A 18 14.94 9.95 10.07
C ASN A 18 15.89 8.74 10.04
N VAL A 19 16.23 8.26 8.85
CA VAL A 19 17.17 7.17 8.62
C VAL A 19 18.57 7.48 9.16
N ASN A 20 18.99 8.75 9.08
CA ASN A 20 20.30 9.15 9.57
C ASN A 20 20.30 9.49 11.06
N ARG A 21 19.24 9.20 11.81
CA ARG A 21 19.19 9.50 13.25
C ARG A 21 20.27 8.70 13.99
N THR A 22 21.08 9.38 14.80
CA THR A 22 22.06 8.69 15.65
C THR A 22 21.34 8.07 16.86
N PRO A 23 21.68 6.83 17.28
CA PRO A 23 21.01 6.15 18.41
C PRO A 23 21.17 6.86 19.77
N LYS A 24 22.23 7.67 19.91
CA LYS A 24 22.51 8.53 21.07
C LYS A 24 23.01 9.88 20.57
N PRO A 25 22.11 10.78 20.15
CA PRO A 25 22.55 12.06 19.64
C PRO A 25 23.10 12.88 20.82
N ARG A 26 24.20 13.63 20.60
CA ARG A 26 24.79 14.51 21.63
C ARG A 26 23.84 15.64 22.07
N ARG A 27 22.81 15.92 21.27
CA ARG A 27 21.74 16.89 21.48
C ARG A 27 20.47 16.31 20.85
N GLU A 28 19.29 16.49 21.43
CA GLU A 28 18.05 16.04 20.78
C GLU A 28 17.95 16.67 19.37
N ASP A 29 17.72 15.82 18.35
CA ASP A 29 17.46 16.31 17.01
C ASP A 29 16.23 17.24 17.08
N PRO A 30 16.30 18.45 16.51
CA PRO A 30 15.17 19.36 16.55
C PRO A 30 13.97 18.67 15.90
N GLU A 31 12.81 18.75 16.56
CA GLU A 31 11.58 18.22 15.99
C GLU A 31 11.33 18.91 14.64
N ILE A 32 11.11 18.12 13.59
CA ILE A 32 10.96 18.62 12.22
C ILE A 32 9.48 18.71 11.90
N TYR A 33 9.01 19.91 11.56
CA TYR A 33 7.69 20.10 10.98
C TYR A 33 7.74 19.67 9.52
N ASP A 34 7.02 18.60 9.20
CA ASP A 34 6.86 18.10 7.84
C ASP A 34 5.42 18.35 7.36
N PRO A 35 5.20 19.35 6.48
CA PRO A 35 3.85 19.77 6.09
C PRO A 35 2.98 18.64 5.55
N LEU A 36 3.59 17.63 4.91
CA LEU A 36 2.87 16.51 4.30
C LEU A 36 2.49 15.45 5.32
N GLN A 37 3.31 15.25 6.36
CA GLN A 37 3.01 14.31 7.43
C GLN A 37 1.97 14.86 8.40
N GLU A 38 1.98 16.19 8.62
CA GLU A 38 1.00 16.89 9.45
C GLU A 38 -0.35 17.04 8.74
N ASN A 39 -0.36 16.93 7.41
CA ASN A 39 -1.55 16.93 6.57
C ASN A 39 -1.71 15.61 5.79
N PRO A 40 -1.92 14.46 6.48
CA PRO A 40 -1.89 13.12 5.88
C PRO A 40 -2.94 12.92 4.77
N GLY A 41 -4.01 13.73 4.78
CA GLY A 41 -5.02 13.74 3.73
C GLY A 41 -4.49 14.14 2.35
N LEU A 42 -3.49 15.02 2.27
CA LEU A 42 -2.94 15.53 1.00
C LEU A 42 -2.21 14.45 0.21
N ILE A 43 -1.44 13.62 0.92
CA ILE A 43 -0.72 12.49 0.35
C ILE A 43 -1.55 11.20 0.33
N GLY A 44 -2.81 11.24 0.80
CA GLY A 44 -3.72 10.11 0.73
C GLY A 44 -3.40 9.00 1.73
N ILE A 45 -2.73 9.31 2.85
CA ILE A 45 -2.39 8.34 3.91
C ILE A 45 -3.64 7.62 4.42
N ASN A 46 -4.79 8.30 4.46
CA ASN A 46 -6.05 7.68 4.87
C ASN A 46 -6.44 6.46 4.02
N ARG A 47 -6.22 6.52 2.70
CA ARG A 47 -6.49 5.38 1.81
C ARG A 47 -5.48 4.26 2.03
N ILE A 48 -4.20 4.60 2.21
CA ILE A 48 -3.15 3.63 2.51
C ILE A 48 -3.45 2.90 3.82
N TRP A 49 -3.83 3.65 4.87
CA TRP A 49 -4.23 3.09 6.15
C TRP A 49 -5.45 2.18 6.01
N LEU A 50 -6.46 2.60 5.24
CA LEU A 50 -7.66 1.81 4.98
C LEU A 50 -7.34 0.53 4.21
N THR A 51 -6.42 0.55 3.24
CA THR A 51 -5.93 -0.65 2.56
C THR A 51 -5.36 -1.66 3.56
N TRP A 52 -4.51 -1.21 4.49
CA TRP A 52 -3.93 -2.09 5.51
C TRP A 52 -4.93 -2.58 6.54
N PHE A 53 -5.94 -1.76 6.88
CA PHE A 53 -7.05 -2.17 7.73
C PHE A 53 -7.92 -3.22 7.04
N ALA A 54 -8.27 -3.01 5.77
CA ALA A 54 -9.06 -3.96 4.98
C ALA A 54 -8.36 -5.33 4.86
N LEU A 55 -7.02 -5.35 4.71
CA LEU A 55 -6.25 -6.61 4.73
C LEU A 55 -6.37 -7.38 6.06
N GLN A 56 -6.59 -6.70 7.19
CA GLN A 56 -6.85 -7.36 8.46
C GLN A 56 -8.24 -7.99 8.49
N ILE A 57 -9.24 -7.33 7.91
CA ILE A 57 -10.59 -7.88 7.75
C ILE A 57 -10.53 -9.16 6.92
N VAL A 58 -9.80 -9.15 5.79
CA VAL A 58 -9.56 -10.37 4.99
C VAL A 58 -8.97 -11.48 5.87
N GLY A 59 -7.95 -11.15 6.67
CA GLY A 59 -7.32 -12.12 7.56
C GLY A 59 -8.28 -12.77 8.56
N TRP A 60 -9.18 -11.98 9.15
CA TRP A 60 -10.21 -12.51 10.05
C TRP A 60 -11.31 -13.29 9.31
N GLY A 61 -11.65 -12.85 8.10
CA GLY A 61 -12.50 -13.59 7.15
C GLY A 61 -11.97 -14.98 6.84
N SER A 62 -10.71 -15.05 6.43
CA SER A 62 -10.01 -16.31 6.15
C SER A 62 -10.01 -17.25 7.37
N VAL A 63 -9.73 -16.73 8.58
CA VAL A 63 -9.81 -17.53 9.82
C VAL A 63 -11.22 -18.06 10.05
N ALA A 64 -12.25 -17.21 9.93
CA ALA A 64 -13.64 -17.62 10.10
C ALA A 64 -14.06 -18.66 9.05
N PHE A 65 -13.61 -18.50 7.81
CA PHE A 65 -13.90 -19.42 6.72
C PHE A 65 -13.25 -20.77 6.93
N HIS A 66 -11.96 -20.84 7.21
CA HIS A 66 -11.29 -22.11 7.49
C HIS A 66 -11.75 -22.77 8.80
N GLY A 67 -12.20 -21.99 9.77
CA GLY A 67 -12.73 -22.51 11.03
C GLY A 67 -14.16 -23.05 10.95
N SER A 68 -14.97 -22.61 9.98
CA SER A 68 -16.40 -22.95 9.92
C SER A 68 -16.87 -23.58 8.62
N LEU A 69 -16.17 -23.33 7.51
CA LEU A 69 -16.55 -23.68 6.13
C LEU A 69 -17.94 -23.16 5.74
N GLN A 70 -18.37 -22.05 6.35
CA GLN A 70 -19.68 -21.47 6.10
C GLN A 70 -19.62 -20.40 5.01
N TRP A 71 -20.67 -20.35 4.19
CA TRP A 71 -20.75 -19.40 3.07
C TRP A 71 -20.58 -17.93 3.51
N TRP A 72 -21.18 -17.52 4.62
CA TRP A 72 -21.08 -16.13 5.08
C TRP A 72 -19.64 -15.77 5.51
N SER A 73 -18.90 -16.74 6.06
CA SER A 73 -17.49 -16.56 6.40
C SER A 73 -16.59 -16.54 5.16
N GLN A 74 -16.94 -17.27 4.10
CA GLN A 74 -16.28 -17.16 2.79
C GLN A 74 -16.48 -15.77 2.20
N ALA A 75 -17.70 -15.23 2.25
CA ALA A 75 -17.97 -13.86 1.82
C ALA A 75 -17.17 -12.82 2.63
N PHE A 76 -16.91 -13.10 3.92
CA PHE A 76 -16.08 -12.25 4.78
C PHE A 76 -14.58 -12.34 4.46
N ASP A 77 -14.13 -13.35 3.71
CA ASP A 77 -12.79 -13.44 3.13
C ASP A 77 -12.74 -12.75 1.75
N GLU A 78 -13.60 -13.19 0.83
CA GLU A 78 -13.62 -12.76 -0.59
C GLU A 78 -13.98 -11.29 -0.78
N VAL A 79 -15.04 -10.78 -0.13
CA VAL A 79 -15.49 -9.41 -0.36
C VAL A 79 -14.43 -8.40 0.11
N PRO A 80 -13.88 -8.49 1.33
CA PRO A 80 -12.80 -7.59 1.76
C PRO A 80 -11.54 -7.67 0.89
N MET A 81 -11.25 -8.80 0.23
CA MET A 81 -10.12 -8.89 -0.72
C MET A 81 -10.31 -7.94 -1.90
N VAL A 82 -11.51 -7.90 -2.48
CA VAL A 82 -11.83 -7.00 -3.59
C VAL A 82 -11.66 -5.54 -3.15
N TRP A 83 -12.22 -5.16 -2.01
CA TRP A 83 -12.07 -3.81 -1.47
C TRP A 83 -10.61 -3.45 -1.22
N THR A 84 -9.83 -4.38 -0.66
CA THR A 84 -8.40 -4.18 -0.38
C THR A 84 -7.61 -3.93 -1.67
N ALA A 85 -7.83 -4.73 -2.71
CA ALA A 85 -7.16 -4.59 -4.00
C ALA A 85 -7.55 -3.29 -4.71
N ILE A 86 -8.83 -2.91 -4.66
CA ILE A 86 -9.33 -1.66 -5.25
C ILE A 86 -8.77 -0.43 -4.54
N LEU A 87 -8.74 -0.42 -3.21
CA LEU A 87 -8.16 0.68 -2.42
C LEU A 87 -6.67 0.84 -2.73
N HIS A 88 -5.95 -0.27 -2.88
CA HIS A 88 -4.55 -0.25 -3.24
C HIS A 88 -4.33 0.33 -4.65
N LEU A 89 -5.07 -0.17 -5.65
CA LEU A 89 -4.99 0.28 -7.04
C LEU A 89 -5.37 1.76 -7.19
N SER A 90 -6.47 2.19 -6.59
CA SER A 90 -6.91 3.58 -6.60
C SER A 90 -5.89 4.51 -5.94
N THR A 91 -5.25 4.09 -4.85
CA THR A 91 -4.19 4.88 -4.20
C THR A 91 -3.03 5.16 -5.15
N GLY A 92 -2.56 4.15 -5.89
CA GLY A 92 -1.47 4.35 -6.83
C GLY A 92 -1.87 5.11 -8.09
N LEU A 93 -3.10 4.96 -8.59
CA LEU A 93 -3.59 5.72 -9.74
C LEU A 93 -3.80 7.20 -9.41
N VAL A 94 -4.41 7.51 -8.26
CA VAL A 94 -4.51 8.90 -7.76
C VAL A 94 -3.11 9.50 -7.56
N GLY A 95 -2.16 8.69 -7.06
CA GLY A 95 -0.71 8.96 -7.07
C GLY A 95 -0.20 9.66 -8.32
N ARG A 96 -0.62 9.16 -9.48
CA ARG A 96 -0.07 9.51 -10.79
C ARG A 96 -0.80 10.64 -11.48
N TYR A 97 -2.13 10.66 -11.36
CA TYR A 97 -2.97 11.61 -12.10
C TYR A 97 -3.34 12.85 -11.28
N ASP A 98 -3.17 12.81 -9.96
CA ASP A 98 -3.44 13.94 -9.06
C ASP A 98 -2.56 13.84 -7.78
N PRO A 99 -1.26 14.14 -7.92
CA PRO A 99 -0.30 14.00 -6.83
C PRO A 99 -0.57 14.98 -5.68
N PHE A 100 -1.29 16.08 -5.90
CA PHE A 100 -1.44 17.14 -4.90
C PHE A 100 -2.71 17.99 -5.09
N PRO A 101 -3.76 17.79 -4.28
CA PRO A 101 -4.97 18.60 -4.35
C PRO A 101 -4.77 19.92 -3.58
N LEU A 102 -3.86 20.80 -4.02
CA LEU A 102 -3.65 22.08 -3.34
C LEU A 102 -4.58 23.20 -3.73
N ALA A 103 -4.72 24.10 -2.77
CA ALA A 103 -5.84 24.97 -2.63
C ALA A 103 -5.74 26.26 -3.45
N GLY A 104 -6.69 26.46 -4.36
CA GLY A 104 -7.40 27.73 -4.43
C GLY A 104 -8.29 27.90 -3.18
N SER A 105 -7.92 28.83 -2.30
CA SER A 105 -8.66 29.41 -1.16
C SER A 105 -9.34 28.44 -0.17
N SER A 106 -8.86 28.45 1.08
CA SER A 106 -9.35 27.64 2.21
C SER A 106 -10.86 27.77 2.47
N LYS A 107 -11.48 28.93 2.17
CA LYS A 107 -12.89 29.23 2.48
C LYS A 107 -13.94 28.38 1.73
N ASN A 108 -13.66 27.94 0.50
CA ASN A 108 -14.60 27.09 -0.25
C ASN A 108 -14.43 25.59 0.06
N THR A 109 -13.25 25.19 0.57
CA THR A 109 -12.89 23.79 0.82
C THR A 109 -13.57 23.26 2.10
N GLU A 110 -13.64 24.10 3.14
CA GLU A 110 -14.34 23.77 4.39
C GLU A 110 -15.85 23.55 4.19
N SER A 111 -16.46 24.31 3.27
CA SER A 111 -17.89 24.23 2.95
C SER A 111 -18.27 22.92 2.27
N ILE A 112 -17.47 22.47 1.29
CA ILE A 112 -17.73 21.23 0.53
C ILE A 112 -17.42 19.99 1.38
N SER A 113 -16.34 20.02 2.17
CA SER A 113 -16.00 18.94 3.09
C SER A 113 -17.03 18.75 4.19
N LYS A 114 -17.74 19.81 4.62
CA LYS A 114 -18.82 19.73 5.60
C LYS A 114 -20.12 19.16 5.02
N SER A 115 -20.35 19.25 3.70
CA SER A 115 -21.57 18.71 3.06
C SER A 115 -21.45 17.25 2.66
N MET A 116 -20.25 16.77 2.32
CA MET A 116 -19.96 15.35 2.15
C MET A 116 -19.77 14.71 3.53
N GLY A 117 -20.64 13.78 3.93
CA GLY A 117 -20.49 13.05 5.19
C GLY A 117 -19.10 12.39 5.31
N TRP A 118 -18.64 12.16 6.54
CA TRP A 118 -17.27 11.72 6.83
C TRP A 118 -16.80 10.54 5.96
N VAL A 119 -17.64 9.52 5.75
CA VAL A 119 -17.34 8.35 4.90
C VAL A 119 -17.09 8.73 3.43
N ALA A 120 -17.86 9.67 2.89
CA ALA A 120 -17.72 10.10 1.50
C ALA A 120 -16.39 10.85 1.27
N ASN A 121 -15.93 11.64 2.24
CA ASN A 121 -14.61 12.29 2.17
C ASN A 121 -13.43 11.30 2.22
N TYR A 122 -13.63 10.12 2.82
CA TYR A 122 -12.62 9.06 2.86
C TYR A 122 -12.50 8.29 1.54
N LEU A 123 -13.64 8.06 0.86
CA LEU A 123 -13.70 7.25 -0.36
C LEU A 123 -13.62 8.08 -1.64
N VAL A 124 -14.10 9.33 -1.62
CA VAL A 124 -14.11 10.24 -2.76
C VAL A 124 -13.49 11.57 -2.28
N PRO A 125 -12.24 11.86 -2.64
CA PRO A 125 -11.62 13.14 -2.27
C PRO A 125 -12.47 14.29 -2.80
N SER A 126 -12.63 15.32 -1.96
CA SER A 126 -13.43 16.51 -2.24
C SER A 126 -13.19 17.07 -3.65
N LEU A 127 -14.29 17.33 -4.37
CA LEU A 127 -14.31 17.95 -5.69
C LEU A 127 -13.44 19.22 -5.72
N ARG A 128 -12.37 19.22 -6.50
CA ARG A 128 -11.65 20.46 -6.87
C ARG A 128 -11.69 20.67 -8.37
N ARG A 129 -12.35 21.77 -8.76
CA ARG A 129 -12.44 22.28 -10.13
C ARG A 129 -11.49 23.47 -10.23
N THR A 130 -10.26 23.25 -10.66
CA THR A 130 -9.42 24.33 -11.20
C THR A 130 -9.52 24.28 -12.71
N GLY A 131 -9.74 25.43 -13.36
CA GLY A 131 -10.15 25.55 -14.77
C GLY A 131 -9.19 25.00 -15.85
N ARG A 132 -8.18 24.20 -15.51
CA ARG A 132 -7.26 23.53 -16.45
C ARG A 132 -6.78 22.14 -16.04
N GLY A 133 -7.18 21.60 -14.89
CA GLY A 133 -6.81 20.25 -14.44
C GLY A 133 -8.03 19.33 -14.47
N GLU A 134 -7.97 18.25 -15.25
CA GLU A 134 -9.04 17.26 -15.28
C GLU A 134 -9.18 16.57 -13.91
N ALA A 135 -10.41 16.43 -13.42
CA ALA A 135 -10.70 15.89 -12.10
C ALA A 135 -10.58 14.35 -12.10
N TYR A 136 -9.38 13.81 -12.33
CA TYR A 136 -9.16 12.37 -12.42
C TYR A 136 -9.42 11.66 -11.10
N THR A 137 -9.06 12.26 -9.96
CA THR A 137 -9.26 11.65 -8.63
C THR A 137 -10.70 11.23 -8.33
N PRO A 138 -11.72 12.09 -8.46
CA PRO A 138 -13.10 11.69 -8.21
C PRO A 138 -13.60 10.68 -9.25
N ILE A 139 -13.17 10.78 -10.52
CA ILE A 139 -13.55 9.81 -11.55
C ILE A 139 -12.99 8.42 -11.21
N ILE A 140 -11.69 8.35 -10.92
CA ILE A 140 -10.98 7.14 -10.48
C ILE A 140 -11.67 6.56 -9.26
N SER A 141 -11.83 7.36 -8.20
CA SER A 141 -12.38 6.89 -6.92
C SER A 141 -13.83 6.44 -7.04
N THR A 142 -14.66 7.15 -7.80
CA THR A 142 -16.07 6.77 -8.04
C THR A 142 -16.15 5.50 -8.86
N THR A 143 -15.34 5.36 -9.91
CA THR A 143 -15.31 4.16 -10.76
C THR A 143 -14.93 2.94 -9.92
N PHE A 144 -13.90 3.07 -9.09
CA PHE A 144 -13.46 2.01 -8.20
C PHE A 144 -14.48 1.69 -7.10
N LEU A 145 -15.18 2.69 -6.56
CA LEU A 145 -16.26 2.47 -5.60
C LEU A 145 -17.44 1.72 -6.24
N VAL A 146 -17.89 2.14 -7.42
CA VAL A 146 -18.95 1.45 -8.17
C VAL A 146 -18.53 0.02 -8.48
N HIS A 147 -17.27 -0.19 -8.87
CA HIS A 147 -16.75 -1.53 -9.11
C HIS A 147 -16.76 -2.36 -7.82
N ALA A 148 -16.29 -1.84 -6.68
CA ALA A 148 -16.28 -2.54 -5.40
C ALA A 148 -17.68 -2.94 -4.93
N VAL A 149 -18.66 -2.03 -5.04
CA VAL A 149 -20.06 -2.28 -4.70
C VAL A 149 -20.65 -3.34 -5.63
N THR A 150 -20.40 -3.22 -6.94
CA THR A 150 -20.87 -4.20 -7.93
C THR A 150 -20.30 -5.59 -7.64
N CYS A 151 -19.00 -5.69 -7.35
CA CYS A 151 -18.38 -6.95 -6.96
C CYS A 151 -18.98 -7.52 -5.69
N SER A 152 -19.20 -6.69 -4.68
CA SER A 152 -19.80 -7.12 -3.41
C SER A 152 -21.21 -7.67 -3.61
N LEU A 153 -22.03 -7.00 -4.43
CA LEU A 153 -23.38 -7.48 -4.78
C LEU A 153 -23.32 -8.79 -5.56
N LEU A 154 -22.45 -8.89 -6.57
CA LEU A 154 -22.36 -10.12 -7.38
C LEU A 154 -21.85 -11.31 -6.55
N VAL A 155 -20.80 -11.12 -5.74
CA VAL A 155 -20.25 -12.18 -4.87
C VAL A 155 -21.27 -12.64 -3.82
N THR A 156 -22.12 -11.73 -3.33
CA THR A 156 -23.17 -12.09 -2.34
C THR A 156 -24.41 -12.71 -2.96
N LEU A 157 -24.74 -12.41 -4.22
CA LEU A 157 -25.92 -12.94 -4.91
C LEU A 157 -25.68 -14.33 -5.53
N PHE A 158 -24.49 -14.56 -6.08
CA PHE A 158 -24.16 -15.86 -6.68
C PHE A 158 -23.75 -16.88 -5.60
N ARG A 159 -23.88 -18.18 -5.92
CA ARG A 159 -23.41 -19.28 -5.08
C ARG A 159 -22.68 -20.35 -5.90
N GLY A 160 -21.85 -21.14 -5.22
CA GLY A 160 -21.19 -22.30 -5.82
C GLY A 160 -20.25 -21.92 -6.99
N PRO A 161 -20.21 -22.71 -8.08
CA PRO A 161 -19.29 -22.47 -9.20
C PRO A 161 -19.44 -21.09 -9.86
N SER A 162 -20.65 -20.54 -9.91
CA SER A 162 -20.87 -19.21 -10.49
C SER A 162 -20.30 -18.10 -9.62
N GLN A 163 -20.44 -18.19 -8.29
CA GLN A 163 -19.80 -17.26 -7.36
C GLN A 163 -18.28 -17.30 -7.53
N PHE A 164 -17.71 -18.52 -7.57
CA PHE A 164 -16.29 -18.74 -7.79
C PHE A 164 -15.83 -18.07 -9.08
N LEU A 165 -16.47 -18.33 -10.22
CA LEU A 165 -16.09 -17.74 -11.50
C LEU A 165 -16.18 -16.20 -11.49
N VAL A 166 -17.29 -15.66 -10.99
CA VAL A 166 -17.54 -14.20 -10.95
C VAL A 166 -16.51 -13.51 -10.06
N PHE A 167 -16.24 -14.06 -8.86
CA PHE A 167 -15.20 -13.55 -7.98
C PHE A 167 -13.84 -13.50 -8.68
N HIS A 168 -13.41 -14.59 -9.32
CA HIS A 168 -12.09 -14.66 -9.94
C HIS A 168 -11.95 -13.72 -11.15
N ILE A 169 -13.00 -13.52 -11.95
CA ILE A 169 -12.98 -12.55 -13.04
C ILE A 169 -12.83 -11.14 -12.50
N LEU A 170 -13.65 -10.78 -11.50
CA LEU A 170 -13.68 -9.43 -10.96
C LEU A 170 -12.40 -9.12 -10.17
N PHE A 171 -12.08 -9.94 -9.17
CA PHE A 171 -10.87 -9.81 -8.36
C PHE A 171 -9.60 -9.92 -9.22
N GLY A 172 -9.53 -10.91 -10.12
CA GLY A 172 -8.39 -11.10 -11.01
C GLY A 172 -8.15 -9.92 -11.95
N SER A 173 -9.20 -9.24 -12.43
CA SER A 173 -9.05 -8.03 -13.24
C SER A 173 -8.40 -6.87 -12.47
N VAL A 174 -8.80 -6.68 -11.20
CA VAL A 174 -8.22 -5.65 -10.32
C VAL A 174 -6.77 -6.00 -9.97
N GLU A 175 -6.48 -7.27 -9.68
CA GLU A 175 -5.11 -7.72 -9.41
C GLU A 175 -4.19 -7.52 -10.62
N LEU A 176 -4.61 -7.91 -11.82
CA LEU A 176 -3.84 -7.69 -13.04
C LEU A 176 -3.57 -6.21 -13.30
N ALA A 177 -4.57 -5.35 -13.07
CA ALA A 177 -4.39 -3.90 -13.13
C ALA A 177 -3.38 -3.39 -12.08
N GLY A 178 -3.40 -3.95 -10.86
CA GLY A 178 -2.42 -3.68 -9.81
C GLY A 178 -1.00 -4.10 -10.18
N PHE A 179 -0.82 -5.28 -10.78
CA PHE A 179 0.48 -5.72 -11.30
C PHE A 179 0.97 -4.81 -12.42
N PHE A 180 0.10 -4.44 -13.36
CA PHE A 180 0.46 -3.51 -14.43
C PHE A 180 0.88 -2.13 -13.87
N LEU A 181 0.13 -1.59 -12.91
CA LEU A 181 0.49 -0.36 -12.22
C LEU A 181 1.86 -0.46 -11.55
N THR A 182 2.10 -1.48 -10.73
CA THR A 182 3.37 -1.64 -10.01
C THR A 182 4.55 -1.92 -10.95
N TYR A 183 4.31 -2.62 -12.06
CA TYR A 183 5.28 -2.80 -13.14
C TYR A 183 5.67 -1.46 -13.78
N THR A 184 4.69 -0.64 -14.15
CA THR A 184 4.98 0.68 -14.74
C THR A 184 5.72 1.59 -13.76
N ILE A 185 5.38 1.57 -12.46
CA ILE A 185 6.15 2.29 -11.42
C ILE A 185 7.61 1.80 -11.43
N SER A 186 7.80 0.48 -11.48
CA SER A 186 9.14 -0.10 -11.50
C SER A 186 9.95 0.25 -12.75
N GLN A 187 9.31 0.35 -13.91
CA GLN A 187 9.99 0.72 -15.15
C GLN A 187 10.37 2.20 -15.15
N GLU A 188 9.45 3.08 -14.76
CA GLU A 188 9.69 4.53 -14.68
C GLU A 188 10.79 4.88 -13.66
N ALA A 189 10.77 4.23 -12.48
CA ALA A 189 11.82 4.40 -11.48
C ALA A 189 13.21 3.95 -11.97
N SER A 190 13.25 3.05 -12.97
CA SER A 190 14.49 2.52 -13.54
C SER A 190 15.07 3.39 -14.64
N ASP A 191 14.31 4.36 -15.17
CA ASP A 191 14.73 5.23 -16.26
C ASP A 191 15.64 6.36 -15.76
N PRO A 192 16.94 6.38 -16.15
CA PRO A 192 17.86 7.45 -15.76
C PRO A 192 17.55 8.79 -16.43
N SER A 193 16.87 8.78 -17.58
CA SER A 193 16.55 9.98 -18.37
C SER A 193 15.32 10.72 -17.85
N HIS A 194 14.43 10.00 -17.15
CA HIS A 194 13.22 10.54 -16.56
C HIS A 194 13.02 9.98 -15.14
N PRO A 195 13.86 10.37 -14.15
CA PRO A 195 13.81 9.85 -12.80
C PRO A 195 12.55 10.37 -12.09
N ARG A 196 11.41 9.76 -12.41
CA ARG A 196 10.15 9.94 -11.70
C ARG A 196 10.41 9.51 -10.26
N GLY A 197 10.06 10.37 -9.31
CA GLY A 197 10.38 10.15 -7.91
C GLY A 197 11.39 11.18 -7.41
N ILE A 198 12.67 10.81 -7.32
CA ILE A 198 13.68 11.61 -6.60
C ILE A 198 14.33 12.74 -7.41
N GLY A 199 13.96 12.95 -8.68
CA GLY A 199 14.60 13.98 -9.52
C GLY A 199 14.53 15.40 -8.95
N TYR A 200 13.51 15.71 -8.12
CA TYR A 200 13.33 17.04 -7.52
C TYR A 200 14.44 17.45 -6.55
N ILE A 201 15.23 16.51 -6.03
CA ILE A 201 16.32 16.78 -5.08
C ILE A 201 17.70 16.95 -5.74
N LYS A 202 17.79 16.90 -7.08
CA LYS A 202 19.07 16.93 -7.81
C LYS A 202 19.96 18.10 -7.41
N ASP A 203 19.37 19.29 -7.26
CA ASP A 203 20.10 20.52 -6.96
C ASP A 203 20.19 20.82 -5.46
N CYS A 204 19.71 19.91 -4.60
CA CYS A 204 19.71 20.09 -3.14
C CYS A 204 20.96 19.51 -2.47
N HIS A 205 21.67 18.59 -3.14
CA HIS A 205 22.77 17.83 -2.56
C HIS A 205 23.97 17.77 -3.51
N SER A 206 25.13 17.35 -3.00
CA SER A 206 26.27 17.06 -3.87
C SER A 206 25.94 15.93 -4.87
N GLU A 207 26.56 15.97 -6.05
CA GLU A 207 26.38 14.98 -7.12
C GLU A 207 26.60 13.54 -6.63
N ALA A 208 27.54 13.33 -5.70
CA ALA A 208 27.81 12.03 -5.09
C ALA A 208 26.63 11.53 -4.23
N VAL A 209 26.06 12.40 -3.40
CA VAL A 209 24.90 12.08 -2.55
C VAL A 209 23.67 11.80 -3.41
N TYR A 210 23.41 12.64 -4.42
CA TYR A 210 22.29 12.44 -5.35
C TYR A 210 22.40 11.09 -6.08
N LYS A 211 23.57 10.75 -6.63
CA LYS A 211 23.78 9.46 -7.31
C LYS A 211 23.59 8.26 -6.38
N SER A 212 24.06 8.35 -5.13
CA SER A 212 23.84 7.32 -4.11
C SER A 212 22.35 7.12 -3.81
N LEU A 213 21.60 8.21 -3.63
CA LEU A 213 20.14 8.16 -3.41
C LEU A 213 19.39 7.62 -4.62
N LEU A 214 19.82 7.98 -5.85
CA LEU A 214 19.24 7.46 -7.10
C LEU A 214 19.45 5.96 -7.24
N GLN A 215 20.67 5.48 -7.00
CA GLN A 215 20.97 4.05 -7.01
C GLN A 215 20.14 3.31 -5.95
N ARG A 216 20.01 3.89 -4.76
CA ARG A 216 19.19 3.33 -3.67
C ARG A 216 17.71 3.25 -4.05
N HIS A 217 17.16 4.32 -4.63
CA HIS A 217 15.78 4.38 -5.13
C HIS A 217 15.51 3.28 -6.17
N GLN A 218 16.34 3.23 -7.23
CA GLN A 218 16.24 2.24 -8.30
C GLN A 218 16.30 0.80 -7.78
N THR A 219 17.26 0.53 -6.88
CA THR A 219 17.43 -0.81 -6.29
C THR A 219 16.24 -1.19 -5.43
N SER A 220 15.73 -0.26 -4.63
CA SER A 220 14.62 -0.51 -3.71
C SER A 220 13.32 -0.80 -4.46
N VAL A 221 12.99 0.01 -5.48
CA VAL A 221 11.79 -0.18 -6.29
C VAL A 221 11.83 -1.53 -7.02
N LYS A 222 12.95 -1.84 -7.70
CA LYS A 222 13.13 -3.13 -8.39
C LYS A 222 13.02 -4.30 -7.42
N LYS A 223 13.64 -4.19 -6.23
CA LYS A 223 13.61 -5.25 -5.22
C LYS A 223 12.20 -5.46 -4.66
N LEU A 224 11.46 -4.40 -4.37
CA LEU A 224 10.06 -4.48 -3.91
C LEU A 224 9.17 -5.13 -4.96
N HIS A 225 9.19 -4.62 -6.19
CA HIS A 225 8.38 -5.15 -7.29
C HIS A 225 8.70 -6.62 -7.58
N LYS A 226 9.99 -6.96 -7.74
CA LYS A 226 10.43 -8.34 -8.02
C LYS A 226 10.03 -9.29 -6.91
N ARG A 227 10.26 -8.94 -5.63
CA ARG A 227 9.87 -9.82 -4.50
C ARG A 227 8.36 -9.97 -4.43
N GLY A 228 7.62 -8.87 -4.54
CA GLY A 228 6.16 -8.89 -4.55
C GLY A 228 5.60 -9.84 -5.60
N LEU A 229 6.05 -9.68 -6.86
CA LEU A 229 5.62 -10.51 -7.97
C LEU A 229 6.00 -11.99 -7.81
N TRP A 230 7.21 -12.28 -7.31
CA TRP A 230 7.63 -13.67 -7.06
C TRP A 230 6.73 -14.37 -6.05
N PHE A 231 6.40 -13.70 -4.94
CA PHE A 231 5.47 -14.26 -3.95
C PHE A 231 4.10 -14.55 -4.55
N TYR A 232 3.57 -13.66 -5.38
CA TYR A 232 2.31 -13.89 -6.09
C TYR A 232 2.36 -15.06 -7.07
N ILE A 233 3.40 -15.15 -7.91
CA ILE A 233 3.55 -16.27 -8.85
C ILE A 233 3.63 -17.60 -8.08
N THR A 234 4.42 -17.66 -7.02
CA THR A 234 4.54 -18.86 -6.18
C THR A 234 3.22 -19.19 -5.50
N ALA A 235 2.48 -18.19 -5.03
CA ALA A 235 1.15 -18.39 -4.46
C ALA A 235 0.22 -19.02 -5.51
N ILE A 236 0.13 -18.44 -6.72
CA ILE A 236 -0.77 -18.92 -7.78
C ILE A 236 -0.45 -20.38 -8.12
N ALA A 237 0.83 -20.72 -8.20
CA ALA A 237 1.27 -22.08 -8.45
C ALA A 237 0.82 -23.05 -7.34
N ILE A 238 0.96 -22.68 -6.07
CA ILE A 238 0.53 -23.49 -4.93
C ILE A 238 -0.99 -23.66 -4.93
N TRP A 239 -1.75 -22.58 -5.06
CA TRP A 239 -3.20 -22.61 -5.09
C TRP A 239 -3.74 -23.44 -6.27
N SER A 240 -3.16 -23.27 -7.45
CA SER A 240 -3.52 -24.07 -8.63
C SER A 240 -3.24 -25.55 -8.42
N THR A 241 -2.13 -25.87 -7.72
CA THR A 241 -1.79 -27.24 -7.38
C THR A 241 -2.80 -27.82 -6.38
N ASP A 242 -3.15 -27.05 -5.35
CA ASP A 242 -4.14 -27.41 -4.33
C ASP A 242 -5.51 -27.70 -4.97
N LEU A 243 -5.97 -26.86 -5.90
CA LEU A 243 -7.26 -27.05 -6.56
C LEU A 243 -7.30 -28.27 -7.50
N ASN A 244 -6.26 -28.48 -8.30
CA ASN A 244 -6.32 -29.46 -9.40
C ASN A 244 -5.75 -30.83 -9.02
N PHE A 245 -4.91 -30.90 -7.99
CA PHE A 245 -4.20 -32.13 -7.61
C PHE A 245 -4.48 -32.59 -6.17
N CYS A 246 -5.48 -32.03 -5.48
CA CYS A 246 -5.86 -32.43 -4.11
C CYS A 246 -6.09 -33.94 -3.97
N SER A 247 -6.77 -34.57 -4.94
CA SER A 247 -7.03 -36.02 -4.91
C SER A 247 -5.75 -36.87 -4.98
N TYR A 248 -4.72 -36.40 -5.67
CA TYR A 248 -3.42 -37.08 -5.74
C TYR A 248 -2.57 -36.80 -4.50
N ILE A 249 -2.55 -35.56 -4.02
CA ILE A 249 -1.74 -35.13 -2.88
C ILE A 249 -2.25 -35.78 -1.59
N SER A 250 -3.57 -35.83 -1.39
CA SER A 250 -4.19 -36.45 -0.21
C SER A 250 -3.97 -37.96 -0.12
N GLN A 251 -3.62 -38.64 -1.21
CA GLN A 251 -3.30 -40.07 -1.19
C GLN A 251 -1.87 -40.37 -0.72
N ILE A 252 -1.01 -39.36 -0.60
CA ILE A 252 0.37 -39.55 -0.12
C ILE A 252 0.32 -39.86 1.38
N PRO A 253 0.80 -41.03 1.84
CA PRO A 253 0.83 -41.35 3.25
C PRO A 253 1.88 -40.49 3.96
N PHE A 254 1.47 -39.82 5.04
CA PHE A 254 2.35 -38.97 5.85
C PHE A 254 2.39 -39.47 7.30
N PRO A 255 3.59 -39.82 7.83
CA PRO A 255 3.73 -40.26 9.22
C PRO A 255 3.66 -39.05 10.16
N TYR A 256 2.84 -39.14 11.22
CA TYR A 256 2.78 -38.15 12.28
C TYR A 256 2.86 -38.81 13.67
N PRO A 257 3.51 -38.15 14.64
CA PRO A 257 3.55 -38.65 16.02
C PRO A 257 2.16 -38.53 16.65
N SER A 258 1.65 -39.63 17.17
CA SER A 258 0.40 -39.70 17.95
C SER A 258 0.74 -40.08 19.39
N PHE A 259 0.19 -39.32 20.34
CA PHE A 259 0.30 -39.64 21.77
C PHE A 259 -0.85 -40.55 22.16
N THR A 260 -0.54 -41.81 22.44
CA THR A 260 -1.47 -42.76 23.00
C THR A 260 -1.17 -42.98 24.50
N PRO A 261 -2.10 -43.53 25.29
CA PRO A 261 -1.84 -43.89 26.69
C PRO A 261 -0.66 -44.86 26.88
N HIS A 262 -0.21 -45.53 25.82
CA HIS A 262 0.89 -46.49 25.84
C HIS A 262 2.23 -45.91 25.34
N GLY A 263 2.27 -44.66 24.90
CA GLY A 263 3.50 -43.98 24.49
C GLY A 263 3.35 -43.15 23.20
N LEU A 264 4.49 -42.88 22.57
CA LEU A 264 4.57 -42.21 21.26
C LEU A 264 4.49 -43.28 20.16
N GLU A 265 3.43 -43.24 19.36
CA GLU A 265 3.24 -44.13 18.21
C GLU A 265 3.23 -43.34 16.91
N TRP A 266 3.70 -43.94 15.82
CA TRP A 266 3.64 -43.35 14.49
C TRP A 266 2.33 -43.75 13.81
N ALA A 267 1.47 -42.77 13.57
CA ALA A 267 0.25 -42.95 12.80
C ALA A 267 0.46 -42.44 11.36
N TYR A 268 -0.22 -43.05 10.40
CA TYR A 268 -0.23 -42.59 9.01
C TYR A 268 -1.53 -41.85 8.73
N ALA A 269 -1.42 -40.60 8.31
CA ALA A 269 -2.54 -39.80 7.81
C ALA A 269 -2.33 -39.47 6.33
N THR A 270 -3.37 -38.90 5.74
CA THR A 270 -3.29 -38.28 4.42
C THR A 270 -2.45 -37.01 4.50
N PHE A 271 -1.52 -36.83 3.55
CA PHE A 271 -0.74 -35.61 3.45
C PHE A 271 -1.67 -34.44 3.03
N ASN A 272 -1.80 -33.45 3.91
CA ASN A 272 -2.51 -32.21 3.61
C ASN A 272 -1.58 -31.02 3.86
N PRO A 273 -0.93 -30.47 2.82
CA PRO A 273 -0.04 -29.33 2.98
C PRO A 273 -0.76 -28.01 3.24
N GLN A 274 -2.11 -27.99 3.23
CA GLN A 274 -2.93 -26.78 3.36
C GLN A 274 -2.55 -25.73 2.29
N GLY A 275 -2.55 -26.11 1.01
CA GLY A 275 -2.09 -25.24 -0.08
C GLY A 275 -2.82 -23.90 -0.12
N HIS A 276 -4.12 -23.89 0.16
CA HIS A 276 -4.90 -22.66 0.31
C HIS A 276 -4.43 -21.74 1.46
N ALA A 277 -3.94 -22.28 2.57
CA ALA A 277 -3.38 -21.47 3.65
C ALA A 277 -2.03 -20.84 3.24
N TRP A 278 -1.20 -21.59 2.51
CA TRP A 278 0.05 -21.08 1.93
C TRP A 278 -0.20 -20.00 0.88
N TRP A 279 -1.25 -20.13 0.09
CA TRP A 279 -1.73 -19.08 -0.81
C TRP A 279 -1.95 -17.77 -0.06
N HIS A 280 -2.79 -17.77 0.98
CA HIS A 280 -3.06 -16.58 1.79
C HIS A 280 -1.81 -15.96 2.41
N LEU A 281 -0.87 -16.79 2.88
CA LEU A 281 0.41 -16.32 3.41
C LEU A 281 1.25 -15.63 2.32
N LEU A 282 1.46 -16.29 1.18
CA LEU A 282 2.33 -15.79 0.12
C LEU A 282 1.72 -14.56 -0.56
N VAL A 283 0.42 -14.55 -0.84
CA VAL A 283 -0.30 -13.36 -1.32
C VAL A 283 -0.17 -12.22 -0.33
N SER A 284 -0.28 -12.46 0.98
CA SER A 284 -0.08 -11.38 1.98
C SER A 284 1.32 -10.79 1.93
N ILE A 285 2.36 -11.62 1.77
CA ILE A 285 3.74 -11.13 1.64
C ILE A 285 3.92 -10.36 0.34
N GLY A 286 3.37 -10.87 -0.77
CA GLY A 286 3.41 -10.23 -2.08
C GLY A 286 2.72 -8.86 -2.05
N PHE A 287 1.49 -8.84 -1.55
CA PHE A 287 0.69 -7.64 -1.36
C PHE A 287 1.37 -6.64 -0.43
N TYR A 288 2.04 -7.08 0.63
CA TYR A 288 2.79 -6.17 1.50
C TYR A 288 3.92 -5.46 0.75
N HIS A 289 4.71 -6.17 -0.06
CA HIS A 289 5.80 -5.58 -0.82
C HIS A 289 5.31 -4.60 -1.89
N LEU A 290 4.28 -4.97 -2.65
CA LEU A 290 3.66 -4.08 -3.65
C LEU A 290 2.91 -2.91 -3.00
N GLY A 291 2.28 -3.15 -1.85
CA GLY A 291 1.72 -2.19 -0.90
C GLY A 291 2.68 -1.07 -0.54
N VAL A 292 3.86 -1.46 -0.05
CA VAL A 292 4.93 -0.54 0.32
C VAL A 292 5.48 0.19 -0.92
N LEU A 293 5.58 -0.46 -2.07
CA LEU A 293 5.99 0.19 -3.32
C LEU A 293 5.03 1.33 -3.72
N VAL A 294 3.72 1.09 -3.72
CA VAL A 294 2.72 2.13 -4.04
C VAL A 294 2.73 3.25 -3.00
N THR A 295 2.88 2.89 -1.72
CA THR A 295 3.02 3.88 -0.64
C THR A 295 4.23 4.77 -0.88
N TYR A 296 5.38 4.16 -1.19
CA TYR A 296 6.63 4.85 -1.47
C TYR A 296 6.53 5.80 -2.67
N ASP A 297 5.97 5.31 -3.79
CA ASP A 297 5.73 6.13 -5.00
C ASP A 297 4.81 7.31 -4.71
N ARG A 298 3.73 7.08 -3.95
CA ARG A 298 2.80 8.16 -3.54
C ARG A 298 3.48 9.21 -2.67
N MET A 299 4.33 8.80 -1.72
CA MET A 299 5.10 9.75 -0.92
C MET A 299 5.99 10.60 -1.83
N LEU A 300 6.78 9.97 -2.70
CA LEU A 300 7.67 10.69 -3.61
C LEU A 300 6.92 11.68 -4.51
N ALA A 301 5.78 11.28 -5.07
CA ALA A 301 4.93 12.16 -5.87
C ALA A 301 4.44 13.37 -5.05
N GLY A 302 4.01 13.13 -3.81
CA GLY A 302 3.58 14.17 -2.88
C GLY A 302 4.67 15.20 -2.58
N TYR A 303 5.86 14.75 -2.17
CA TYR A 303 7.00 15.64 -1.87
C TYR A 303 7.46 16.41 -3.11
N ARG A 304 7.55 15.75 -4.27
CA ARG A 304 7.91 16.40 -5.52
C ARG A 304 6.94 17.53 -5.84
N THR A 305 5.64 17.26 -5.86
CA THR A 305 4.65 18.26 -6.26
C THR A 305 4.56 19.41 -5.25
N PHE A 306 4.65 19.10 -3.95
CA PHE A 306 4.71 20.13 -2.92
C PHE A 306 5.87 21.10 -3.14
N TRP A 307 7.10 20.58 -3.26
CA TRP A 307 8.27 21.44 -3.38
C TRP A 307 8.35 22.19 -4.72
N GLU A 308 7.92 21.57 -5.82
CA GLU A 308 7.76 22.29 -7.09
C GLU A 308 6.74 23.44 -6.97
N GLY A 309 5.64 23.23 -6.24
CA GLY A 309 4.64 24.26 -5.99
C GLY A 309 5.16 25.40 -5.08
N VAL A 310 6.00 25.08 -4.09
CA VAL A 310 6.72 26.08 -3.28
C VAL A 310 7.62 26.96 -4.17
N GLU A 311 8.38 26.35 -5.09
CA GLU A 311 9.24 27.08 -6.04
C GLU A 311 8.45 27.99 -6.98
N ARG A 312 7.27 27.53 -7.42
CA ARG A 312 6.32 28.31 -8.22
C ARG A 312 5.55 29.35 -7.40
N LYS A 313 5.76 29.42 -6.08
CA LYS A 313 5.06 30.31 -5.15
C LYS A 313 3.54 30.12 -5.17
N GLU A 314 3.09 28.87 -5.31
CA GLU A 314 1.67 28.55 -5.27
C GLU A 314 1.09 28.85 -3.88
N PRO A 315 -0.01 29.63 -3.78
CA PRO A 315 -0.54 30.09 -2.49
C PRO A 315 -0.80 28.97 -1.49
N GLY A 316 -1.38 27.83 -1.92
CA GLY A 316 -1.64 26.70 -1.03
C GLY A 316 -0.36 26.04 -0.48
N CYS A 317 0.71 25.96 -1.27
CA CYS A 317 1.99 25.39 -0.79
C CYS A 317 2.63 26.31 0.24
N LEU A 318 2.59 27.62 -0.01
CA LEU A 318 3.13 28.64 0.88
C LEU A 318 2.30 28.77 2.16
N GLU A 319 0.99 28.61 2.07
CA GLU A 319 0.08 28.56 3.21
C GLU A 319 0.42 27.36 4.10
N LEU A 320 0.67 26.17 3.58
CA LEU A 320 1.13 25.02 4.39
C LEU A 320 2.50 25.23 5.06
N LEU A 321 3.37 26.06 4.48
CA LEU A 321 4.63 26.49 5.10
C LEU A 321 4.44 27.59 6.15
N GLY A 322 3.29 28.29 6.14
CA GLY A 322 3.01 29.45 6.97
C GLY A 322 1.85 29.32 7.97
N GLU A 323 0.95 28.33 7.82
CA GLU A 323 -0.25 28.08 8.63
C GLU A 323 0.09 27.76 10.09
N GLU A 324 1.30 27.29 10.35
CA GLU A 324 1.93 27.36 11.65
C GLU A 324 3.16 28.26 11.55
N ARG A 325 3.17 29.42 12.21
CA ARG A 325 4.44 30.06 12.60
C ARG A 325 5.13 29.13 13.60
N VAL A 326 5.74 28.09 13.04
CA VAL A 326 6.79 27.22 13.55
C VAL A 326 6.80 27.16 15.08
N MET A 327 6.15 26.14 15.66
CA MET A 327 6.08 25.80 17.10
C MET A 327 7.47 25.54 17.74
N GLY A 328 8.49 26.36 17.46
CA GLY A 328 9.89 26.10 17.75
C GLY A 328 10.55 24.99 16.92
N ARG A 329 9.82 24.35 16.00
CA ARG A 329 10.26 23.18 15.19
C ARG A 329 11.07 23.60 13.97
N ALA A 330 11.92 22.75 13.42
CA ALA A 330 12.61 23.08 12.16
C ALA A 330 11.73 22.65 10.97
N VAL A 331 11.45 23.51 10.00
CA VAL A 331 10.68 23.10 8.80
C VAL A 331 11.50 22.09 7.98
N GLY A 332 10.82 21.10 7.39
CA GLY A 332 11.38 20.19 6.40
C GLY A 332 11.99 20.96 5.22
N GLN A 333 12.94 20.35 4.52
CA GLN A 333 13.63 20.97 3.39
C GLN A 333 13.31 20.24 2.08
N LYS A 334 13.46 20.94 0.95
CA LYS A 334 13.35 20.32 -0.39
C LYS A 334 14.26 19.10 -0.53
N GLY A 335 15.41 19.08 0.15
CA GLY A 335 16.35 17.97 0.15
C GLY A 335 15.95 16.75 0.98
N ASP A 336 14.89 16.82 1.80
CA ASP A 336 14.39 15.68 2.57
C ASP A 336 13.65 14.72 1.62
N VAL A 337 14.02 13.43 1.63
CA VAL A 337 13.53 12.48 0.62
C VAL A 337 13.00 11.20 1.28
N PRO A 338 11.80 10.72 0.88
CA PRO A 338 11.36 9.38 1.23
C PRO A 338 12.35 8.32 0.73
N VAL A 339 12.64 7.32 1.55
CA VAL A 339 13.46 6.15 1.19
C VAL A 339 12.84 4.87 1.74
N VAL A 340 13.19 3.74 1.12
CA VAL A 340 12.81 2.42 1.62
C VAL A 340 13.93 1.91 2.53
N GLU A 341 13.59 1.63 3.78
CA GLU A 341 14.43 0.95 4.78
C GLU A 341 14.05 -0.52 4.88
N TRP A 342 15.02 -1.38 5.19
CA TRP A 342 14.80 -2.82 5.34
C TRP A 342 15.03 -3.23 6.79
N VAL A 343 13.98 -3.17 7.61
CA VAL A 343 14.04 -3.57 9.02
C VAL A 343 14.39 -5.06 9.10
N TYR A 344 15.44 -5.37 9.87
CA TYR A 344 16.06 -6.70 9.95
C TYR A 344 16.50 -7.29 8.60
N GLY A 345 16.62 -6.49 7.53
CA GLY A 345 17.01 -6.93 6.18
C GLY A 345 15.88 -7.50 5.31
N TRP A 346 14.68 -7.71 5.87
CA TRP A 346 13.58 -8.40 5.19
C TRP A 346 12.27 -7.61 5.14
N VAL A 347 12.01 -6.73 6.10
CA VAL A 347 10.75 -6.00 6.21
C VAL A 347 10.91 -4.59 5.65
N PRO A 348 10.42 -4.31 4.42
CA PRO A 348 10.50 -2.98 3.86
C PRO A 348 9.55 -2.01 4.56
N VAL A 349 10.06 -0.85 4.96
CA VAL A 349 9.29 0.28 5.50
C VAL A 349 9.68 1.56 4.76
N VAL A 350 8.79 2.54 4.71
CA VAL A 350 9.11 3.86 4.19
C VAL A 350 9.54 4.75 5.34
N ALA A 351 10.69 5.40 5.20
CA ALA A 351 11.25 6.33 6.16
C ALA A 351 11.71 7.60 5.45
N MET A 352 12.09 8.62 6.21
CA MET A 352 12.64 9.85 5.65
C MET A 352 14.15 9.84 5.76
N TRP A 353 14.83 10.09 4.64
CA TRP A 353 16.25 10.42 4.65
C TRP A 353 16.38 11.93 4.77
N ARG A 354 17.06 12.39 5.82
CA ARG A 354 17.39 13.80 6.03
C ARG A 354 18.89 13.93 6.31
N PRO A 355 19.62 14.87 5.68
CA PRO A 355 21.04 15.06 5.95
C PRO A 355 21.25 15.39 7.45
N HIS A 356 22.42 15.04 8.00
CA HIS A 356 22.78 15.47 9.36
C HIS A 356 22.78 17.00 9.42
N ARG A 357 21.99 17.54 10.35
CA ARG A 357 21.87 18.99 10.60
C ARG A 357 22.82 19.42 11.70
#